data_AF-A0A4P7WZL1-F1
#
_entry.id   AF-A0A4P7WZL1-F1
#
_cell.length_a   1.000
_cell.length_b   1.000
_cell.length_c   1.000
_cell.angle_alpha   90.00
_cell.angle_beta   90.00
_cell.angle_gamma   90.00
#
_symmetry.space_group_name_H-M   'P 1'
#
loop_
_entity.id
_entity.type
_entity.pdbx_description
1 polymer ?
#
loop_
_entity_poly.entity_id
_entity_poly.type
_entity_poly.pdbx_seq_one_letter_code
_entity_poly.pdbx_strand_id
1 'polypeptide(L)'
;MNKKLVEVFDNIKNIVATEQKGTSFYNSNFEVINFKYNKTTKTIHWAKIVKRPGKPLTVIEYTITYLKKNTILFWKGDLVLKSSDSEYKSIVNDFVADAEALEQHHKQVLNEIKNGEIILLKIGQIVQLKDGLSLMLRYFTHKRNYFLNPSQAVANVQVIIGDGTEEEINLKSRSLAGLSYPNDTITLKGYVFRIRAFSYDKYIEVLVSKK
;
A
#
# COMPACT_ATOMS: atom_id res chain seq x y z
N MET A 1 -6.61 -9.20 -26.66
CA MET A 1 -7.09 -8.93 -25.28
C MET A 1 -6.57 -9.94 -24.26
N ASN A 2 -6.74 -11.26 -24.48
CA ASN A 2 -6.34 -12.27 -23.50
C ASN A 2 -4.84 -12.27 -23.17
N LYS A 3 -3.96 -12.07 -24.17
CA LYS A 3 -2.49 -11.96 -23.96
C LYS A 3 -2.12 -10.81 -23.00
N LYS A 4 -2.71 -9.62 -23.17
CA LYS A 4 -2.47 -8.46 -22.28
C LYS A 4 -2.94 -8.75 -20.86
N LEU A 5 -4.06 -9.48 -20.68
CA LEU A 5 -4.56 -9.82 -19.35
C LEU A 5 -3.66 -10.82 -18.62
N VAL A 6 -3.09 -11.79 -19.34
CA VAL A 6 -2.11 -12.72 -18.77
C VAL A 6 -0.84 -11.97 -18.35
N GLU A 7 -0.33 -11.09 -19.21
CA GLU A 7 0.84 -10.25 -18.90
C GLU A 7 0.60 -9.36 -17.67
N VAL A 8 -0.55 -8.69 -17.62
CA VAL A 8 -0.97 -7.88 -16.46
C VAL A 8 -1.07 -8.73 -15.19
N PHE A 9 -1.68 -9.91 -15.29
CA PHE A 9 -1.80 -10.83 -14.16
C PHE A 9 -0.43 -11.25 -13.64
N ASP A 10 0.47 -11.67 -14.52
CA ASP A 10 1.82 -12.08 -14.15
C ASP A 10 2.64 -10.93 -13.57
N ASN A 11 2.48 -9.71 -14.09
CA ASN A 11 3.13 -8.52 -13.55
C ASN A 11 2.70 -8.25 -12.10
N ILE A 12 1.39 -8.18 -11.84
CA ILE A 12 0.86 -8.00 -10.48
C ILE A 12 1.34 -9.11 -9.56
N LYS A 13 1.25 -10.37 -10.01
CA LYS A 13 1.73 -11.53 -9.26
C LYS A 13 3.19 -11.36 -8.84
N ASN A 14 4.06 -10.97 -9.78
CA ASN A 14 5.48 -10.83 -9.51
C ASN A 14 5.76 -9.70 -8.51
N ILE A 15 5.15 -8.52 -8.71
CA ILE A 15 5.28 -7.37 -7.80
C ILE A 15 4.74 -7.69 -6.41
N VAL A 16 3.58 -8.33 -6.30
CA VAL A 16 2.97 -8.64 -5.01
C VAL A 16 3.74 -9.75 -4.28
N ALA A 17 4.31 -10.71 -5.01
CA ALA A 17 5.08 -11.80 -4.43
C ALA A 17 6.40 -11.31 -3.79
N THR A 18 6.99 -10.22 -4.28
CA THR A 18 8.19 -9.62 -3.66
C THR A 18 7.87 -8.88 -2.37
N GLU A 19 6.70 -8.24 -2.27
CA GLU A 19 6.26 -7.47 -1.08
C GLU A 19 5.64 -8.34 0.05
N GLN A 20 5.53 -9.66 -0.15
CA GLN A 20 5.13 -10.71 0.82
C GLN A 20 3.75 -10.62 1.51
N LYS A 21 3.10 -9.45 1.59
CA LYS A 21 1.83 -9.25 2.34
C LYS A 21 0.69 -8.62 1.53
N GLY A 22 0.92 -8.38 0.24
CA GLY A 22 0.06 -7.52 -0.58
C GLY A 22 0.65 -6.13 -0.74
N THR A 23 0.10 -5.36 -1.67
CA THR A 23 0.52 -3.99 -1.95
C THR A 23 -0.70 -3.07 -1.99
N SER A 24 -0.54 -1.86 -1.47
CA SER A 24 -1.60 -0.85 -1.41
C SER A 24 -1.05 0.47 -1.93
N PHE A 25 -1.75 1.10 -2.87
CA PHE A 25 -1.36 2.40 -3.42
C PHE A 25 -2.60 3.25 -3.74
N TYR A 26 -2.38 4.54 -3.98
CA TYR A 26 -3.42 5.43 -4.49
C TYR A 26 -3.36 5.47 -6.01
N ASN A 27 -4.49 5.27 -6.69
CA ASN A 27 -4.57 5.56 -8.12
C ASN A 27 -4.76 7.08 -8.36
N SER A 28 -4.81 7.48 -9.63
CA SER A 28 -4.99 8.88 -10.04
C SER A 28 -6.31 9.51 -9.56
N ASN A 29 -7.31 8.70 -9.23
CA ASN A 29 -8.60 9.13 -8.70
C ASN A 29 -8.61 9.22 -7.16
N PHE A 30 -7.45 9.06 -6.52
CA PHE A 30 -7.29 8.99 -5.05
C PHE A 30 -8.06 7.83 -4.40
N GLU A 31 -8.39 6.80 -5.18
CA GLU A 31 -8.92 5.54 -4.65
C GLU A 31 -7.77 4.72 -4.10
N VAL A 32 -8.02 4.02 -3.00
CA VAL A 32 -7.04 3.07 -2.47
C VAL A 32 -7.21 1.76 -3.22
N ILE A 33 -6.16 1.32 -3.91
CA ILE A 33 -6.11 0.04 -4.59
C ILE A 33 -5.28 -0.92 -3.75
N ASN A 34 -5.78 -2.15 -3.59
CA ASN A 34 -5.12 -3.23 -2.89
C ASN A 34 -5.00 -4.44 -3.82
N PHE A 35 -3.80 -5.00 -3.94
CA PHE A 35 -3.58 -6.30 -4.55
C PHE A 35 -2.93 -7.27 -3.56
N LYS A 36 -3.47 -8.48 -3.49
CA LYS A 36 -2.87 -9.64 -2.80
C LYS A 36 -2.81 -10.82 -3.75
N TYR A 37 -1.75 -11.61 -3.67
CA TYR A 37 -1.60 -12.81 -4.50
C TYR A 37 -1.56 -14.06 -3.62
N ASN A 38 -2.47 -15.00 -3.87
CA ASN A 38 -2.47 -16.30 -3.24
C ASN A 38 -1.76 -17.31 -4.15
N LYS A 39 -0.57 -17.76 -3.72
CA LYS A 39 0.28 -18.70 -4.47
C LYS A 39 -0.38 -20.08 -4.62
N THR A 40 -1.13 -20.53 -3.63
CA THR A 40 -1.75 -21.86 -3.58
C THR A 40 -2.89 -21.96 -4.60
N THR A 41 -3.79 -20.98 -4.60
CA THR A 41 -4.93 -20.94 -5.52
C THR A 41 -4.59 -20.27 -6.85
N LYS A 42 -3.41 -19.63 -6.95
CA LYS A 42 -2.98 -18.81 -8.09
C LYS A 42 -4.00 -17.71 -8.42
N THR A 43 -4.48 -17.02 -7.40
CA THR A 43 -5.48 -15.95 -7.53
C THR A 43 -4.91 -14.60 -7.09
N ILE A 44 -5.33 -13.54 -7.76
CA ILE A 44 -5.15 -12.16 -7.32
C ILE A 44 -6.45 -11.72 -6.65
N HIS A 45 -6.37 -11.29 -5.40
CA HIS A 45 -7.42 -10.52 -4.77
C HIS A 45 -7.17 -9.04 -5.03
N TRP A 46 -8.13 -8.39 -5.69
CA TRP A 46 -8.07 -7.00 -6.06
C TRP A 46 -9.22 -6.27 -5.39
N ALA A 47 -8.90 -5.26 -4.58
CA ALA A 47 -9.90 -4.51 -3.85
C ALA A 47 -9.66 -3.01 -3.97
N LYS A 48 -10.75 -2.24 -3.91
CA LYS A 48 -10.74 -0.78 -3.95
C LYS A 48 -11.47 -0.20 -2.75
N ILE A 49 -10.93 0.86 -2.16
CA ILE A 49 -11.67 1.75 -1.27
C ILE A 49 -11.98 3.02 -2.04
N VAL A 50 -13.28 3.25 -2.27
CA VAL A 50 -13.78 4.35 -3.09
C VAL A 50 -14.52 5.34 -2.19
N LYS A 51 -14.21 6.63 -2.35
CA LYS A 51 -14.94 7.73 -1.70
C LYS A 51 -15.74 8.50 -2.76
N ARG A 52 -17.07 8.43 -2.70
CA ARG A 52 -17.94 9.23 -3.56
C ARG A 52 -18.45 10.46 -2.80
N PRO A 53 -18.58 11.64 -3.44
CA PRO A 53 -19.12 12.82 -2.79
C PRO A 53 -20.47 12.54 -2.13
N GLY A 54 -20.61 12.93 -0.86
CA GLY A 54 -21.85 12.74 -0.09
C GLY A 54 -22.19 11.29 0.26
N LYS A 55 -21.32 10.30 -0.02
CA LYS A 55 -21.56 8.88 0.31
C LYS A 55 -20.49 8.34 1.26
N PRO A 56 -20.83 7.34 2.10
CA PRO A 56 -19.85 6.60 2.88
C PRO A 56 -18.77 5.95 2.00
N LEU A 57 -17.62 5.66 2.61
CA LEU A 57 -16.58 4.86 1.97
C LEU A 57 -17.15 3.49 1.56
N THR A 58 -16.87 3.07 0.34
CA THR A 58 -17.31 1.79 -0.20
C THR A 58 -16.11 0.92 -0.51
N VAL A 59 -16.18 -0.35 -0.12
CA VAL A 59 -15.20 -1.37 -0.47
C VAL A 59 -15.74 -2.19 -1.64
N ILE A 60 -14.96 -2.32 -2.70
CA ILE A 60 -15.28 -3.13 -3.88
C ILE A 60 -14.20 -4.19 -4.02
N GLU A 61 -14.59 -5.46 -4.15
CA GLU A 61 -13.65 -6.58 -4.18
C GLU A 61 -13.91 -7.53 -5.35
N TYR A 62 -12.82 -8.00 -5.94
CA TYR A 62 -12.82 -8.99 -7.00
C TYR A 62 -11.74 -10.03 -6.73
N THR A 63 -11.97 -11.25 -7.22
CA THR A 63 -10.94 -12.28 -7.31
C THR A 63 -10.66 -12.58 -8.78
N ILE A 64 -9.39 -12.57 -9.16
CA ILE A 64 -8.95 -12.84 -10.53
C ILE A 64 -8.20 -14.16 -10.52
N THR A 65 -8.64 -15.10 -11.34
CA THR A 65 -8.08 -16.45 -11.39
C THR A 65 -7.44 -16.70 -12.73
N TYR A 66 -6.20 -17.20 -12.70
CA TYR A 66 -5.53 -17.73 -13.89
C TYR A 66 -5.81 -19.23 -14.03
N LEU A 67 -6.56 -19.61 -15.06
CA LEU A 67 -6.84 -21.00 -15.42
C LEU A 67 -5.87 -21.50 -16.49
N LYS A 68 -5.84 -22.84 -16.67
CA LYS A 68 -5.09 -23.47 -17.77
C LYS A 68 -5.50 -22.87 -19.13
N LYS A 69 -4.58 -22.87 -20.10
CA LYS A 69 -4.75 -22.31 -21.46
C LYS A 69 -4.87 -20.78 -21.51
N ASN A 70 -4.16 -20.06 -20.64
CA ASN A 70 -4.10 -18.59 -20.65
C ASN A 70 -5.48 -17.93 -20.47
N THR A 71 -6.37 -18.52 -19.68
CA THR A 71 -7.71 -17.96 -19.44
C THR A 71 -7.73 -17.24 -18.09
N ILE A 72 -8.08 -15.95 -18.12
CA ILE A 72 -8.32 -15.15 -16.92
C ILE A 72 -9.82 -15.08 -16.66
N LEU A 73 -10.24 -15.41 -15.44
CA LEU A 73 -11.61 -15.21 -14.97
C LEU A 73 -11.67 -14.14 -13.89
N PHE A 74 -12.71 -13.31 -13.95
CA PHE A 74 -13.02 -12.29 -12.97
C PHE A 74 -14.21 -12.74 -12.13
N TRP A 75 -14.06 -12.72 -10.82
CA TRP A 75 -15.06 -13.14 -9.86
C TRP A 75 -15.48 -11.95 -8.99
N LYS A 76 -16.78 -11.82 -8.75
CA LYS A 76 -17.38 -10.83 -7.85
C LYS A 76 -18.19 -11.59 -6.80
N GLY A 77 -17.62 -11.74 -5.61
CA GLY A 77 -18.06 -12.78 -4.67
C GLY A 77 -17.93 -14.16 -5.31
N ASP A 78 -19.01 -14.95 -5.28
CA ASP A 78 -19.04 -16.30 -5.85
C ASP A 78 -19.40 -16.35 -7.34
N LEU A 79 -19.67 -15.20 -7.97
CA LEU A 79 -20.12 -15.12 -9.36
C LEU A 79 -18.96 -14.86 -10.32
N VAL A 80 -18.85 -15.68 -11.37
CA VAL A 80 -17.95 -15.44 -12.51
C VAL A 80 -18.59 -14.41 -13.44
N LEU A 81 -17.89 -13.30 -13.66
CA LEU A 81 -18.28 -12.31 -14.67
C LEU A 81 -18.00 -12.86 -16.07
N LYS A 82 -19.04 -12.94 -16.89
CA LYS A 82 -19.00 -13.36 -18.29
C LYS A 82 -18.78 -12.17 -19.19
N SER A 83 -18.21 -12.39 -20.37
CA SER A 83 -18.01 -11.33 -21.37
C SER A 83 -19.32 -10.70 -21.87
N SER A 84 -20.45 -11.39 -21.71
CA SER A 84 -21.79 -10.87 -21.99
C SER A 84 -22.31 -9.90 -20.93
N ASP A 85 -21.71 -9.89 -19.74
CA ASP A 85 -22.19 -9.05 -18.64
C ASP A 85 -21.81 -7.60 -18.92
N SER A 86 -22.77 -6.69 -18.72
CA SER A 86 -22.60 -5.26 -19.04
C SER A 86 -21.44 -4.62 -18.28
N GLU A 87 -21.12 -5.11 -17.07
CA GLU A 87 -20.00 -4.60 -16.27
C GLU A 87 -18.63 -5.16 -16.68
N TYR A 88 -18.57 -6.32 -17.37
CA TYR A 88 -17.32 -7.04 -17.61
C TYR A 88 -16.25 -6.19 -18.29
N LYS A 89 -16.61 -5.48 -19.37
CA LYS A 89 -15.66 -4.65 -20.11
C LYS A 89 -15.09 -3.53 -19.25
N SER A 90 -15.91 -2.91 -18.39
CA SER A 90 -15.46 -1.87 -17.47
C SER A 90 -14.48 -2.43 -16.45
N ILE A 91 -14.81 -3.57 -15.84
CA ILE A 91 -13.96 -4.22 -14.83
C ILE A 91 -12.61 -4.65 -15.41
N VAL A 92 -12.60 -5.20 -16.62
CA VAL A 92 -11.36 -5.57 -17.31
C VAL A 92 -10.48 -4.35 -17.56
N ASN A 93 -11.06 -3.23 -18.02
CA ASN A 93 -10.31 -2.01 -18.26
C ASN A 93 -9.75 -1.41 -16.96
N ASP A 94 -10.58 -1.36 -15.91
CA ASP A 94 -10.18 -0.88 -14.60
C ASP A 94 -9.04 -1.71 -14.00
N PHE A 95 -9.08 -3.03 -14.17
CA PHE A 95 -8.04 -3.94 -13.69
C PHE A 95 -6.71 -3.68 -14.39
N VAL A 96 -6.74 -3.50 -15.72
CA VAL A 96 -5.56 -3.18 -16.51
C VAL A 96 -4.99 -1.82 -16.11
N ALA A 97 -5.83 -0.79 -15.95
CA ALA A 97 -5.40 0.55 -15.54
C ALA A 97 -4.76 0.55 -14.14
N ASP A 98 -5.38 -0.15 -13.18
CA ASP A 98 -4.83 -0.27 -11.84
C ASP A 98 -3.52 -1.08 -11.81
N ALA A 99 -3.35 -2.06 -12.70
CA ALA A 99 -2.10 -2.79 -12.83
C ALA A 99 -0.97 -1.92 -13.38
N GLU A 100 -1.26 -1.09 -14.38
CA GLU A 100 -0.31 -0.11 -14.92
C GLU A 100 0.09 0.90 -13.84
N ALA A 101 -0.87 1.36 -13.03
CA ALA A 101 -0.60 2.24 -11.88
C ALA A 101 0.25 1.56 -10.79
N LEU A 102 0.02 0.27 -10.52
CA LEU A 102 0.84 -0.52 -9.60
C LEU A 102 2.30 -0.57 -10.06
N GLU A 103 2.54 -0.79 -11.36
CA GLU A 103 3.89 -0.86 -11.90
C GLU A 103 4.64 0.47 -11.71
N GLN A 104 3.99 1.61 -11.96
CA GLN A 104 4.58 2.92 -11.73
C GLN A 104 4.88 3.17 -10.26
N HIS A 105 3.95 2.82 -9.38
CA HIS A 105 4.15 2.90 -7.93
C HIS A 105 5.35 2.05 -7.49
N HIS A 106 5.47 0.81 -7.99
CA HIS A 106 6.56 -0.08 -7.65
C HIS A 106 7.92 0.46 -8.11
N LYS A 107 8.00 1.03 -9.32
CA LYS A 107 9.23 1.69 -9.82
C LYS A 107 9.66 2.85 -8.92
N GLN A 108 8.71 3.68 -8.46
CA GLN A 108 8.99 4.76 -7.52
C GLN A 108 9.56 4.22 -6.21
N VAL A 109 8.91 3.20 -5.62
CA VAL A 109 9.36 2.60 -4.36
C VAL A 109 10.75 1.97 -4.48
N LEU A 110 11.06 1.28 -5.58
CA LEU A 110 12.38 0.72 -5.82
C LEU A 110 13.47 1.81 -5.89
N ASN A 111 13.19 2.94 -6.54
CA ASN A 111 14.12 4.07 -6.59
C ASN A 111 14.37 4.66 -5.19
N GLU A 112 13.33 4.79 -4.38
CA GLU A 112 13.45 5.27 -2.99
C GLU A 112 14.27 4.29 -2.13
N ILE A 113 14.06 2.98 -2.27
CA ILE A 113 14.82 1.94 -1.56
C ILE A 113 16.31 1.98 -1.95
N LYS A 114 16.61 2.11 -3.25
CA LYS A 114 17.99 2.15 -3.75
C LYS A 114 18.81 3.29 -3.13
N ASN A 115 18.15 4.40 -2.81
CA ASN A 115 18.78 5.62 -2.30
C ASN A 115 18.49 5.86 -0.81
N GLY A 116 18.02 4.85 -0.08
CA GLY A 116 17.62 4.98 1.30
C GLY A 116 18.16 3.88 2.20
N GLU A 117 17.90 4.05 3.49
CA GLU A 117 18.22 3.11 4.55
C GLU A 117 16.93 2.72 5.28
N ILE A 118 16.74 1.42 5.55
CA ILE A 118 15.60 0.93 6.31
C ILE A 118 15.99 0.90 7.79
N ILE A 119 15.24 1.63 8.61
CA ILE A 119 15.50 1.80 10.03
C ILE A 119 14.35 1.21 10.84
N LEU A 120 14.70 0.38 11.82
CA LEU A 120 13.77 -0.12 12.82
C LEU A 120 13.78 0.82 14.02
N LEU A 121 12.67 1.52 14.27
CA LEU A 121 12.50 2.39 15.44
C LEU A 121 11.65 1.70 16.49
N LYS A 122 12.18 1.55 17.70
CA LYS A 122 11.45 1.10 18.89
C LYS A 122 11.22 2.28 19.83
N ILE A 123 10.19 2.20 20.65
CA ILE A 123 9.83 3.26 21.60
C ILE A 123 11.02 3.60 22.50
N GLY A 124 11.35 4.88 22.60
CA GLY A 124 12.43 5.40 23.45
C GLY A 124 13.84 5.10 22.96
N GLN A 125 14.01 4.48 21.80
CA GLN A 125 15.31 4.27 21.18
C GLN A 125 15.62 5.39 20.19
N ILE A 126 16.81 5.97 20.33
CA ILE A 126 17.37 6.91 19.36
C ILE A 126 18.22 6.10 18.37
N VAL A 127 17.94 6.27 17.08
CA VAL A 127 18.78 5.75 16.00
C VAL A 127 19.45 6.93 15.30
N GLN A 128 20.78 6.95 15.30
CA GLN A 128 21.57 7.95 14.62
C GLN A 128 21.96 7.46 13.22
N LEU A 129 21.75 8.30 12.22
CA LEU A 129 22.07 8.07 10.82
C LEU A 129 23.37 8.82 10.45
N LYS A 130 23.98 8.43 9.33
CA LYS A 130 25.32 8.90 8.93
C LYS A 130 25.45 10.41 8.75
N ASP A 131 24.36 11.11 8.48
CA ASP A 131 24.34 12.55 8.16
C ASP A 131 24.01 13.44 9.37
N GLY A 132 24.17 12.92 10.60
CA GLY A 132 23.81 13.66 11.83
C GLY A 132 22.30 13.74 12.09
N LEU A 133 21.49 13.08 11.27
CA LEU A 133 20.07 12.89 11.48
C LEU A 133 19.84 11.79 12.52
N SER A 134 19.11 12.08 13.58
CA SER A 134 18.70 11.08 14.56
C SER A 134 17.18 10.97 14.62
N LEU A 135 16.68 9.75 14.84
CA LEU A 135 15.26 9.45 14.87
C LEU A 135 14.92 8.75 16.18
N MET A 136 13.83 9.19 16.81
CA MET A 136 13.31 8.55 18.02
C MET A 136 11.80 8.38 17.91
N LEU A 137 11.35 7.13 18.02
CA LEU A 137 9.93 6.84 18.17
C LEU A 137 9.50 7.16 19.61
N ARG A 138 8.65 8.16 19.79
CA ARG A 138 8.20 8.60 21.13
C ARG A 138 7.06 7.74 21.65
N TYR A 139 5.99 7.62 20.88
CA TYR A 139 4.81 6.87 21.28
C TYR A 139 3.94 6.53 20.07
N PHE A 140 2.95 5.66 20.31
CA PHE A 140 1.88 5.35 19.39
C PHE A 140 0.56 5.92 19.91
N THR A 141 -0.32 6.36 19.01
CA THR A 141 -1.72 6.62 19.32
C THR A 141 -2.61 5.81 18.39
N HIS A 142 -3.67 5.24 18.95
CA HIS A 142 -4.63 4.43 18.21
C HIS A 142 -6.01 5.05 18.29
N LYS A 143 -6.65 5.22 17.15
CA LYS A 143 -8.06 5.58 17.09
C LYS A 143 -8.85 4.33 16.75
N ARG A 144 -9.61 3.82 17.72
CA ARG A 144 -10.62 2.77 17.48
C ARG A 144 -11.77 3.35 16.65
N ASN A 145 -12.34 2.50 15.80
CA ASN A 145 -13.30 2.89 14.79
C ASN A 145 -14.75 2.88 15.25
N TYR A 146 -15.54 3.76 14.65
CA TYR A 146 -16.99 3.59 14.42
C TYR A 146 -17.22 2.94 13.05
N PHE A 147 -18.38 2.32 12.83
CA PHE A 147 -18.75 1.63 11.57
C PHE A 147 -18.44 2.50 10.33
N LEU A 148 -17.82 1.91 9.30
CA LEU A 148 -17.44 2.52 8.00
C LEU A 148 -16.34 3.61 8.00
N ASN A 149 -15.65 3.84 9.13
CA ASN A 149 -14.44 4.67 9.15
C ASN A 149 -13.18 3.80 9.09
N PRO A 150 -12.01 4.33 8.68
CA PRO A 150 -10.76 3.58 8.73
C PRO A 150 -10.13 3.62 10.13
N SER A 151 -9.64 2.47 10.59
CA SER A 151 -8.85 2.39 11.81
C SER A 151 -7.51 3.03 11.53
N GLN A 152 -6.97 3.72 12.52
CA GLN A 152 -5.73 4.48 12.36
C GLN A 152 -4.84 4.28 13.57
N ALA A 153 -3.58 3.97 13.30
CA ALA A 153 -2.50 4.14 14.24
C ALA A 153 -1.58 5.25 13.76
N VAL A 154 -1.03 6.00 14.71
CA VAL A 154 -0.08 7.08 14.46
C VAL A 154 1.14 6.83 15.31
N ALA A 155 2.30 6.80 14.67
CA ALA A 155 3.60 6.82 15.33
C ALA A 155 4.12 8.25 15.34
N ASN A 156 4.38 8.80 16.53
CA ASN A 156 5.06 10.09 16.67
C ASN A 156 6.57 9.84 16.69
N VAL A 157 7.27 10.38 15.70
CA VAL A 157 8.71 10.27 15.55
C VAL A 157 9.32 11.65 15.71
N GLN A 158 10.22 11.77 16.67
CA GLN A 158 11.08 12.93 16.78
C GLN A 158 12.26 12.79 15.83
N VAL A 159 12.53 13.85 15.09
CA VAL A 159 13.63 13.99 14.15
C VAL A 159 14.58 15.05 14.70
N ILE A 160 15.82 14.68 14.92
CA ILE A 160 16.88 15.57 15.43
C ILE A 160 17.89 15.76 14.30
N ILE A 161 18.11 17.00 13.88
CA ILE A 161 19.04 17.34 12.80
C ILE A 161 20.38 17.75 13.43
N GLY A 162 21.50 17.58 12.72
CA GLY A 162 22.86 17.77 13.27
C GLY A 162 23.19 19.16 13.84
N ASP A 163 22.32 20.15 13.66
CA ASP A 163 22.38 21.47 14.29
C ASP A 163 21.66 21.53 15.66
N GLY A 164 21.11 20.40 16.13
CA GLY A 164 20.30 20.28 17.34
C GLY A 164 18.83 20.61 17.15
N THR A 165 18.38 20.96 15.93
CA THR A 165 16.97 21.24 15.66
C THR A 165 16.13 19.96 15.81
N GLU A 166 15.08 20.04 16.61
CA GLU A 166 14.12 18.95 16.82
C GLU A 166 12.79 19.25 16.13
N GLU A 167 12.30 18.31 15.32
CA GLU A 167 10.98 18.36 14.71
C GLU A 167 10.21 17.07 14.98
N GLU A 168 8.88 17.15 15.07
CA GLU A 168 8.03 15.97 15.24
C GLU A 168 7.28 15.67 13.94
N ILE A 169 7.35 14.41 13.50
CA ILE A 169 6.57 13.90 12.38
C ILE A 169 5.61 12.80 12.86
N ASN A 170 4.41 12.78 12.27
CA ASN A 170 3.37 11.81 12.62
C ASN A 170 3.15 10.85 11.45
N LEU A 171 3.72 9.66 11.54
CA LEU A 171 3.64 8.62 10.51
C LEU A 171 2.43 7.72 10.79
N LYS A 172 1.50 7.60 9.84
CA LYS A 172 0.24 6.89 10.04
C LYS A 172 0.18 5.57 9.26
N SER A 173 -0.48 4.60 9.89
CA SER A 173 -0.96 3.39 9.22
C SER A 173 -2.48 3.34 9.37
N ARG A 174 -3.18 3.10 8.26
CA ARG A 174 -4.64 3.10 8.20
C ARG A 174 -5.14 1.81 7.57
N SER A 175 -6.31 1.34 8.00
CA SER A 175 -6.98 0.19 7.40
C SER A 175 -8.49 0.30 7.48
N LEU A 176 -9.22 -0.29 6.54
CA LEU A 176 -10.67 -0.36 6.53
C LEU A 176 -11.09 -1.75 6.05
N ALA A 177 -11.95 -2.44 6.81
CA ALA A 177 -12.45 -3.78 6.47
C ALA A 177 -11.32 -4.80 6.13
N GLY A 178 -10.18 -4.73 6.81
CA GLY A 178 -9.02 -5.61 6.54
C GLY A 178 -8.17 -5.22 5.32
N LEU A 179 -8.51 -4.14 4.63
CA LEU A 179 -7.71 -3.53 3.56
C LEU A 179 -6.82 -2.43 4.13
N SER A 180 -5.53 -2.47 3.80
CA SER A 180 -4.59 -1.43 4.20
C SER A 180 -4.70 -0.24 3.26
N TYR A 181 -4.58 0.95 3.83
CA TYR A 181 -4.26 2.15 3.07
C TYR A 181 -2.76 2.12 2.73
N PRO A 182 -2.33 2.86 1.69
CA PRO A 182 -0.92 3.08 1.44
C PRO A 182 -0.31 3.74 2.68
N ASN A 183 0.85 3.24 3.08
CA ASN A 183 1.58 3.78 4.21
C ASN A 183 1.97 5.24 3.97
N ASP A 184 1.95 6.05 5.04
CA ASP A 184 2.29 7.46 4.95
C ASP A 184 3.74 7.67 4.48
N THR A 185 3.92 8.76 3.72
CA THR A 185 5.21 9.27 3.28
C THR A 185 5.28 10.74 3.68
N ILE A 186 6.31 11.13 4.44
CA ILE A 186 6.55 12.51 4.87
C ILE A 186 7.85 12.99 4.25
N THR A 187 7.85 14.18 3.67
CA THR A 187 9.09 14.86 3.25
C THR A 187 9.42 15.95 4.25
N LEU A 188 10.61 15.93 4.81
CA LEU A 188 11.09 16.95 5.74
C LEU A 188 12.57 17.25 5.49
N LYS A 189 12.90 18.52 5.27
CA LYS A 189 14.28 19.03 5.13
C LYS A 189 15.16 18.21 4.17
N GLY A 190 14.61 17.81 3.02
CA GLY A 190 15.31 17.02 2.00
C GLY A 190 15.30 15.50 2.23
N TYR A 191 14.76 15.02 3.34
CA TYR A 191 14.56 13.60 3.61
C TYR A 191 13.13 13.17 3.30
N VAL A 192 12.98 11.91 2.89
CA VAL A 192 11.70 11.22 2.71
C VAL A 192 11.63 10.08 3.71
N PHE A 193 10.58 10.08 4.54
CA PHE A 193 10.29 9.06 5.53
C PHE A 193 9.06 8.27 5.07
N ARG A 194 9.21 6.98 4.80
CA ARG A 194 8.11 6.10 4.39
C ARG A 194 7.99 4.92 5.34
N ILE A 195 6.80 4.68 5.89
CA ILE A 195 6.57 3.45 6.66
C ILE A 195 6.61 2.23 5.71
N ARG A 196 7.43 1.24 6.04
CA ARG A 196 7.45 -0.08 5.39
C ARG A 196 6.63 -1.08 6.16
N ALA A 197 6.81 -1.12 7.48
CA ALA A 197 6.07 -2.01 8.38
C ALA A 197 5.73 -1.31 9.70
N PHE A 198 4.67 -1.79 10.33
CA PHE A 198 4.16 -1.24 11.57
C PHE A 198 3.75 -2.39 12.49
N SER A 199 4.28 -2.42 13.72
CA SER A 199 3.81 -3.31 14.78
C SER A 199 3.37 -2.46 15.96
N TYR A 200 2.06 -2.43 16.19
CA TYR A 200 1.43 -1.63 17.25
C TYR A 200 2.14 -1.82 18.59
N ASP A 201 2.41 -0.68 19.25
CA ASP A 201 3.03 -0.59 20.59
C ASP A 201 4.41 -1.27 20.70
N LYS A 202 5.05 -1.59 19.58
CA LYS A 202 6.36 -2.25 19.54
C LYS A 202 7.37 -1.46 18.72
N TYR A 203 7.12 -1.34 17.41
CA TYR A 203 8.09 -0.74 16.49
C TYR A 203 7.46 -0.26 15.19
N ILE A 204 8.19 0.59 14.49
CA ILE A 204 7.97 0.88 13.06
C ILE A 204 9.24 0.60 12.27
N GLU A 205 9.07 0.15 11.03
CA GLU A 205 10.15 0.12 10.04
C GLU A 205 9.93 1.28 9.08
N VAL A 206 10.90 2.18 9.02
CA VAL A 206 10.86 3.40 8.20
C VAL A 206 11.98 3.32 7.18
N LEU A 207 11.64 3.45 5.91
CA LEU A 207 12.61 3.78 4.86
C LEU A 207 12.90 5.28 4.95
N VAL A 208 14.16 5.62 5.14
CA VAL A 208 14.67 6.99 5.15
C VAL A 208 15.51 7.17 3.90
N SER A 209 15.07 8.02 2.98
CA SER A 209 15.78 8.31 1.73
C SER A 209 16.11 9.78 1.64
N LYS A 210 17.29 10.12 1.13
CA LYS A 210 17.70 11.51 0.86
C LYS A 210 17.34 11.86 -0.58
N LYS A 211 16.71 13.02 -0.80
CA LYS A 211 16.47 13.57 -2.14
C LYS A 211 17.70 14.25 -2.70
#